data_AF-X1MVZ3-F1
#
_entry.id   AF-X1MVZ3-F1
#
_cell.length_a   1.000
_cell.length_b   1.000
_cell.length_c   1.000
_cell.angle_alpha   90.00
_cell.angle_beta   90.00
_cell.angle_gamma   90.00
#
_symmetry.space_group_name_H-M   'P 1'
#
loop_
_entity.id
_entity.type
_entity.pdbx_description
1 polymer ?
#
loop_
_entity_poly.entity_id
_entity_poly.type
_entity_poly.pdbx_seq_one_letter_code
_entity_poly.pdbx_strand_id
1 'polypeptide(L)'
;DVVTTGTFGPMCSSGAYLNIGHSKPRIKLGGGRAYLNDVLAYTGLAAADIFIGANALPDDDPRNKVYPGEFNYGGGHVIEELVAGKDVRLEATAYGTDCYPRKRLETWINIKDLNEAYLYSSGISRGRCSLVQK
;
A
#
# COMPACT_ATOMS: atom_id res chain seq x y z
N ASP A 1 -11.99 -15.09 -1.48
CA ASP A 1 -11.11 -15.85 -2.40
C ASP A 1 -9.96 -14.98 -2.86
N VAL A 2 -8.73 -15.52 -2.90
CA VAL A 2 -7.58 -14.85 -3.51
C VAL A 2 -7.42 -15.44 -4.91
N VAL A 3 -7.83 -14.70 -5.94
CA VAL A 3 -7.63 -15.10 -7.34
C VAL A 3 -6.42 -14.35 -7.88
N THR A 4 -5.26 -15.00 -7.91
CA THR A 4 -4.00 -14.46 -8.48
C THR A 4 -3.78 -14.99 -9.89
N THR A 5 -4.59 -14.57 -10.86
CA THR A 5 -4.29 -14.80 -12.29
C THR A 5 -3.72 -13.55 -12.93
N GLY A 6 -2.41 -13.37 -12.82
CA GLY A 6 -1.66 -12.36 -13.55
C GLY A 6 -0.16 -12.52 -13.35
N THR A 7 0.58 -12.73 -14.44
CA THR A 7 2.04 -12.57 -14.45
C THR A 7 2.36 -11.09 -14.31
N PHE A 8 2.84 -10.67 -13.14
CA PHE A 8 3.40 -9.33 -12.95
C PHE A 8 4.73 -9.26 -13.70
N GLY A 9 4.69 -8.79 -14.95
CA GLY A 9 5.90 -8.54 -15.71
C GLY A 9 6.73 -7.45 -15.02
N PRO A 10 8.07 -7.58 -14.92
CA PRO A 10 8.95 -6.71 -14.14
C PRO A 10 9.03 -5.23 -14.60
N MET A 11 8.16 -4.78 -15.50
CA MET A 11 8.14 -3.41 -16.05
C MET A 11 6.74 -2.78 -16.16
N CYS A 12 5.67 -3.48 -15.76
CA CYS A 12 4.31 -2.95 -15.88
C CYS A 12 3.93 -2.10 -14.66
N SER A 13 3.15 -1.03 -14.85
CA SER A 13 2.71 -0.16 -13.74
C SER A 13 1.83 -0.97 -12.79
N SER A 14 2.43 -1.43 -11.69
CA SER A 14 1.84 -2.41 -10.79
C SER A 14 1.87 -1.94 -9.33
N GLY A 15 0.85 -2.31 -8.57
CA GLY A 15 0.71 -1.93 -7.16
C GLY A 15 -0.59 -2.45 -6.55
N ALA A 16 -0.94 -1.98 -5.37
CA ALA A 16 -2.18 -2.35 -4.69
C ALA A 16 -2.90 -1.12 -4.11
N TYR A 17 -4.22 -1.05 -4.32
CA TYR A 17 -5.12 -0.14 -3.62
C TYR A 17 -5.67 -0.82 -2.37
N LEU A 18 -5.58 -0.16 -1.22
CA LEU A 18 -6.01 -0.70 0.06
C LEU A 18 -6.94 0.29 0.76
N ASN A 19 -8.12 -0.18 1.18
CA ASN A 19 -9.00 0.55 2.07
C ASN A 19 -8.84 0.00 3.49
N ILE A 20 -8.24 0.79 4.38
CA ILE A 20 -7.94 0.37 5.76
C ILE A 20 -9.12 0.55 6.72
N GLY A 21 -10.25 1.06 6.22
CA GLY A 21 -11.37 1.47 7.05
C GLY A 21 -11.09 2.68 7.94
N HIS A 22 -12.13 3.14 8.63
CA HIS A 22 -12.00 4.30 9.51
C HIS A 22 -11.49 3.90 10.89
N SER A 23 -10.37 4.50 11.27
CA SER A 23 -9.88 4.43 12.64
C SER A 23 -10.80 5.19 13.61
N LYS A 24 -10.69 4.91 14.91
CA LYS A 24 -11.41 5.65 15.97
C LYS A 24 -10.40 6.27 16.95
N PRO A 25 -10.36 7.60 17.12
CA PRO A 25 -10.96 8.65 16.27
C PRO A 25 -10.56 8.57 14.78
N ARG A 26 -11.39 9.16 13.91
CA ARG A 26 -11.19 9.13 12.45
C ARG A 26 -9.99 9.97 12.03
N ILE A 27 -9.24 9.46 11.05
CA ILE A 27 -8.15 10.14 10.35
C ILE A 27 -8.52 10.34 8.88
N LYS A 28 -8.09 11.45 8.28
CA LYS A 28 -8.21 11.71 6.84
C LYS A 28 -6.84 11.53 6.19
N LEU A 29 -6.55 10.32 5.74
CA LEU A 29 -5.29 10.01 5.05
C LEU A 29 -5.11 10.83 3.77
N GLY A 30 -6.22 11.14 3.09
CA GLY A 30 -6.33 12.08 1.97
C GLY A 30 -5.52 13.37 2.17
N GLY A 31 -4.38 13.47 1.48
CA GLY A 31 -3.46 14.62 1.56
C GLY A 31 -2.44 14.58 2.70
N GLY A 32 -2.31 13.44 3.39
CA GLY A 32 -1.29 13.15 4.39
C GLY A 32 -0.09 12.38 3.84
N ARG A 33 0.54 11.57 4.69
CA ARG A 33 1.61 10.60 4.35
C ARG A 33 1.33 9.28 5.05
N ALA A 34 1.62 8.16 4.40
CA ALA A 34 1.52 6.84 4.99
C ALA A 34 2.69 5.94 4.59
N TYR A 35 3.02 5.00 5.46
CA TYR A 35 4.08 4.02 5.30
C TYR A 35 3.57 2.65 5.73
N LEU A 36 3.98 1.61 5.00
CA LEU A 36 3.72 0.20 5.32
C LEU A 36 5.07 -0.50 5.47
N ASN A 37 5.42 -0.96 6.68
CA ASN A 37 6.76 -1.46 7.01
C ASN A 37 7.85 -0.52 6.47
N ASP A 38 7.72 0.78 6.77
CA ASP A 38 8.62 1.86 6.35
C ASP A 38 8.72 2.11 4.82
N VAL A 39 7.90 1.41 4.02
CA VAL A 39 7.75 1.66 2.57
C VAL A 39 6.63 2.67 2.33
N LEU A 40 6.93 3.71 1.55
CA LEU A 40 5.97 4.78 1.25
C LEU A 40 4.69 4.26 0.56
N ALA A 41 3.54 4.63 1.11
CA ALA A 41 2.22 4.44 0.53
C ALA A 41 1.58 5.79 0.18
N TYR A 42 1.02 5.89 -1.02
CA TYR A 42 0.39 7.11 -1.54
C TYR A 42 -1.01 7.29 -0.95
N THR A 43 -1.30 8.50 -0.48
CA THR A 43 -2.57 8.82 0.22
C THR A 43 -3.40 9.90 -0.47
N GLY A 44 -3.12 10.23 -1.73
CA GLY A 44 -3.85 11.24 -2.51
C GLY A 44 -5.24 10.79 -3.01
N LEU A 45 -5.84 9.80 -2.34
CA LEU A 45 -7.11 9.19 -2.69
C LEU A 45 -8.22 9.75 -1.76
N ALA A 46 -8.92 8.89 -1.01
CA ALA A 46 -9.90 9.32 -0.02
C ALA A 46 -9.37 9.30 1.43
N ALA A 47 -10.28 9.41 2.39
CA ALA A 47 -9.92 9.52 3.81
C ALA A 47 -9.29 8.26 4.41
N ALA A 48 -9.56 7.07 3.85
CA ALA A 48 -9.10 5.77 4.37
C ALA A 48 -8.44 4.90 3.29
N ASP A 49 -8.11 5.48 2.15
CA ASP A 49 -7.53 4.76 1.01
C ASP A 49 -6.05 5.08 0.88
N ILE A 50 -5.27 4.03 0.60
CA ILE A 50 -3.86 4.14 0.27
C ILE A 50 -3.54 3.31 -0.97
N PHE A 51 -2.51 3.72 -1.70
CA PHE A 51 -1.97 2.96 -2.82
C PHE A 51 -0.48 2.71 -2.61
N ILE A 52 -0.05 1.45 -2.71
CA ILE A 52 1.36 1.09 -2.65
C ILE A 52 1.82 0.57 -4.02
N GLY A 53 2.89 1.16 -4.56
CA GLY A 53 3.50 0.69 -5.80
C GLY A 53 4.39 -0.52 -5.54
N ALA A 54 4.40 -1.51 -6.42
CA ALA A 54 5.27 -2.69 -6.27
C ALA A 54 6.78 -2.34 -6.26
N ASN A 55 7.16 -1.21 -6.86
CA ASN A 55 8.53 -0.70 -6.89
C ASN A 55 8.80 0.40 -5.85
N ALA A 56 7.89 0.60 -4.88
CA ALA A 56 8.14 1.53 -3.79
C ALA A 56 9.32 1.02 -2.94
N LEU A 57 10.17 1.92 -2.47
CA LEU A 57 11.31 1.61 -1.61
C LEU A 57 11.18 2.37 -0.28
N PRO A 58 11.81 1.88 0.79
CA PRO A 58 12.05 2.67 1.99
C PRO A 58 12.78 3.97 1.66
N ASP A 59 12.50 5.02 2.44
CA ASP A 59 13.13 6.33 2.24
C ASP A 59 14.65 6.30 2.46
N ASP A 60 15.12 5.41 3.34
CA ASP A 60 16.52 5.21 3.74
C ASP A 60 17.27 4.14 2.92
N ASP A 61 16.60 3.48 1.96
CA ASP A 61 17.23 2.47 1.11
C ASP A 61 18.48 3.03 0.40
N PRO A 62 19.63 2.31 0.42
CA PRO A 62 20.86 2.78 -0.21
C PRO A 62 20.75 2.88 -1.74
N ARG A 63 19.73 2.27 -2.34
CA ARG A 63 19.49 2.23 -3.79
C ARG A 63 20.77 1.77 -4.49
N ASN A 64 21.09 2.39 -5.63
CA ASN A 64 22.33 2.14 -6.35
C ASN A 64 23.52 2.99 -5.88
N LYS A 65 23.53 3.51 -4.63
CA LYS A 65 24.70 4.25 -4.12
C LYS A 65 25.95 3.36 -4.02
N VAL A 66 25.76 2.08 -3.68
CA VAL A 66 26.79 1.03 -3.76
C VAL A 66 26.30 0.03 -4.80
N TYR A 67 27.04 -0.15 -5.88
CA TYR A 67 26.63 -1.01 -7.00
C TYR A 67 27.14 -2.45 -6.82
N PRO A 68 26.31 -3.48 -7.04
CA PRO A 68 24.87 -3.41 -7.34
C PRO A 68 24.04 -3.13 -6.07
N GLY A 69 22.95 -2.36 -6.19
CA GLY A 69 22.04 -2.13 -5.07
C GLY A 69 21.38 -3.44 -4.61
N GLU A 70 21.18 -3.61 -3.30
CA GLU A 70 20.67 -4.86 -2.72
C GLU A 70 19.14 -5.00 -2.84
N PHE A 71 18.40 -3.88 -2.75
CA PHE A 71 16.93 -3.85 -2.85
C PHE A 71 16.22 -4.90 -1.97
N ASN A 72 16.67 -5.04 -0.72
CA ASN A 72 16.24 -6.12 0.19
C ASN A 72 14.75 -6.08 0.55
N TYR A 73 14.12 -4.90 0.50
CA TYR A 73 12.73 -4.73 0.90
C TYR A 73 12.06 -3.57 0.14
N GLY A 74 10.76 -3.66 -0.10
CA GLY A 74 10.03 -2.70 -0.91
C GLY A 74 8.55 -3.04 -1.07
N GLY A 75 7.86 -2.32 -1.94
CA GLY A 75 6.40 -2.42 -2.05
C GLY A 75 5.91 -3.79 -2.52
N GLY A 76 6.66 -4.47 -3.39
CA GLY A 76 6.36 -5.85 -3.79
C GLY A 76 6.40 -6.82 -2.61
N HIS A 77 7.36 -6.64 -1.69
CA HIS A 77 7.46 -7.42 -0.47
C HIS A 77 6.26 -7.13 0.45
N VAL A 78 5.93 -5.87 0.69
CA VAL A 78 4.75 -5.50 1.50
C VAL A 78 3.45 -6.12 0.95
N ILE A 79 3.27 -6.08 -0.38
CA ILE A 79 2.09 -6.68 -1.04
C ILE A 79 2.08 -8.20 -0.83
N GLU A 80 3.22 -8.87 -0.99
CA GLU A 80 3.35 -10.32 -0.73
C GLU A 80 2.99 -10.65 0.72
N GLU A 81 3.49 -9.89 1.68
CA GLU A 81 3.23 -10.11 3.09
C GLU A 81 1.75 -9.95 3.44
N LEU A 82 1.09 -8.92 2.91
CA LEU A 82 -0.35 -8.73 3.06
C LEU A 82 -1.12 -9.92 2.45
N VAL A 83 -0.79 -10.34 1.22
CA VAL A 83 -1.46 -11.48 0.56
C VAL A 83 -1.23 -12.79 1.32
N ALA A 84 -0.06 -12.97 1.92
CA ALA A 84 0.26 -14.09 2.81
C ALA A 84 -0.46 -14.02 4.17
N GLY A 85 -1.16 -12.92 4.46
CA GLY A 85 -1.86 -12.70 5.72
C GLY A 85 -0.92 -12.47 6.89
N LYS A 86 0.25 -11.86 6.66
CA LYS A 86 1.14 -11.36 7.71
C LYS A 86 0.69 -9.96 8.15
N ASP A 87 1.09 -9.59 9.36
CA ASP A 87 0.83 -8.27 9.90
C ASP A 87 1.87 -7.26 9.39
N VAL A 88 1.38 -6.13 8.90
CA VAL A 88 2.19 -5.03 8.36
C VAL A 88 1.97 -3.78 9.20
N ARG A 89 3.05 -3.12 9.60
CA ARG A 89 3.01 -1.87 10.36
C ARG A 89 2.57 -0.74 9.44
N LEU A 90 1.42 -0.14 9.74
CA LEU A 90 0.94 1.09 9.14
C LEU A 90 1.32 2.28 10.03
N GLU A 91 2.10 3.20 9.48
CA GLU A 91 2.33 4.52 10.07
C GLU A 91 1.78 5.60 9.13
N ALA A 92 0.91 6.46 9.64
CA ALA A 92 0.33 7.55 8.86
C ALA A 92 0.22 8.85 9.64
N THR A 93 0.40 9.95 8.90
CA THR A 93 0.26 11.32 9.41
C THR A 93 -0.64 12.12 8.48
N ALA A 94 -1.49 12.95 9.06
CA ALA A 94 -2.45 13.78 8.33
C ALA A 94 -2.78 15.05 9.11
N TYR A 95 -3.41 16.01 8.44
CA TYR A 95 -3.99 17.18 9.10
C TYR A 95 -5.32 16.82 9.77
N GLY A 96 -5.62 17.50 10.88
CA GLY A 96 -6.87 17.32 11.61
C GLY A 96 -7.96 18.22 11.04
N THR A 97 -9.20 17.75 11.09
CA THR A 97 -10.42 18.51 10.82
C THR A 97 -11.47 18.18 11.88
N ASP A 98 -12.58 18.89 11.93
CA ASP A 98 -13.66 18.60 12.89
C ASP A 98 -14.19 17.17 12.74
N CYS A 99 -14.38 16.70 11.50
CA CYS A 99 -14.85 15.34 11.21
C CYS A 99 -13.75 14.26 11.33
N TYR A 100 -12.48 14.66 11.27
CA TYR A 100 -11.30 13.78 11.28
C TYR A 100 -10.24 14.35 12.24
N PRO A 101 -10.44 14.22 13.56
CA PRO A 101 -9.59 14.90 14.53
C PRO A 101 -8.21 14.25 14.71
N ARG A 102 -8.05 12.98 14.30
CA ARG A 102 -6.78 12.26 14.44
C ARG A 102 -5.75 12.75 13.41
N LYS A 103 -4.54 13.06 13.87
CA LYS A 103 -3.42 13.55 13.05
C LYS A 103 -2.31 12.52 12.81
N ARG A 104 -2.21 11.50 13.66
CA ARG A 104 -1.27 10.39 13.53
C ARG A 104 -1.96 9.06 13.82
N LEU A 105 -1.66 8.05 13.03
CA LEU A 105 -2.12 6.68 13.20
C LEU A 105 -0.89 5.78 13.11
N GLU A 106 -0.71 4.91 14.09
CA GLU A 106 0.30 3.87 14.06
C GLU A 106 -0.37 2.58 14.56
N THR A 107 -0.37 1.55 13.73
CA THR A 107 -1.06 0.29 14.01
C THR A 107 -0.48 -0.83 13.16
N TRP A 108 -0.83 -2.06 13.48
CA TRP A 108 -0.63 -3.21 12.61
C TRP A 108 -1.92 -3.45 11.81
N ILE A 109 -1.78 -3.83 10.55
CA ILE A 109 -2.87 -4.21 9.66
C ILE A 109 -2.57 -5.53 8.97
N ASN A 110 -3.61 -6.30 8.72
CA ASN A 110 -3.58 -7.53 7.96
C ASN A 110 -4.59 -7.46 6.80
N ILE A 111 -4.46 -8.30 5.77
CA ILE A 111 -5.48 -8.40 4.69
C ILE A 111 -6.89 -8.76 5.21
N LYS A 112 -6.97 -9.32 6.42
CA LYS A 112 -8.25 -9.59 7.09
C LYS A 112 -8.91 -8.35 7.68
N ASP A 113 -8.13 -7.33 8.04
CA ASP A 113 -8.58 -6.07 8.64
C ASP A 113 -8.98 -5.03 7.58
N LEU A 114 -8.48 -5.18 6.36
CA LEU A 114 -8.82 -4.32 5.23
C LEU A 114 -10.27 -4.53 4.81
N ASN A 115 -10.98 -3.42 4.58
CA ASN A 115 -12.31 -3.48 3.97
C ASN A 115 -12.21 -3.95 2.53
N GLU A 116 -11.25 -3.40 1.78
CA GLU A 116 -11.05 -3.68 0.36
C GLU A 116 -9.54 -3.68 0.04
N ALA A 117 -9.11 -4.58 -0.85
CA ALA A 117 -7.72 -4.69 -1.29
C ALA A 117 -7.67 -5.13 -2.75
N TYR A 118 -7.29 -4.22 -3.65
CA TYR A 118 -7.23 -4.48 -5.09
C TYR A 118 -5.80 -4.48 -5.59
N LEU A 119 -5.40 -5.55 -6.26
CA LEU A 119 -4.14 -5.59 -6.97
C LEU A 119 -4.31 -4.98 -8.36
N TYR A 120 -3.43 -4.05 -8.73
CA TYR A 120 -3.46 -3.32 -9.98
C TYR A 120 -2.22 -3.63 -10.82
N SER A 121 -2.41 -3.84 -12.12
CA SER A 121 -1.34 -3.92 -13.10
C SER A 121 -1.80 -3.38 -14.46
N SER A 122 -1.03 -2.47 -15.07
CA SER A 122 -1.25 -2.07 -16.45
C SER A 122 -0.59 -3.07 -17.41
N GLY A 123 -1.35 -4.07 -17.85
CA GLY A 123 -0.91 -4.93 -18.95
C GLY A 123 -0.82 -4.13 -20.27
N ILE A 124 0.24 -4.35 -21.07
CA ILE A 124 0.37 -3.84 -22.45
C ILE A 124 -0.71 -4.42 -23.40
N SER A 125 -1.48 -5.42 -22.98
CA SER A 125 -2.62 -5.93 -23.73
C SER A 125 -3.95 -5.44 -23.14
N ARG A 126 -4.75 -4.78 -23.98
CA ARG A 126 -6.16 -4.43 -23.74
C ARG A 126 -6.87 -5.40 -22.80
N GLY A 127 -7.31 -4.90 -21.64
CA GLY A 127 -8.35 -5.52 -20.82
C GLY A 127 -7.92 -6.71 -19.98
N ARG A 128 -7.45 -6.44 -18.76
CA ARG A 128 -7.81 -7.21 -17.55
C ARG A 128 -7.23 -6.51 -16.32
N CYS A 129 -8.06 -5.69 -15.68
CA CYS A 129 -7.87 -5.30 -14.29
C CYS A 129 -8.37 -6.49 -13.46
N SER A 130 -7.48 -7.26 -12.84
CA SER A 130 -7.87 -8.37 -11.95
C SER A 130 -8.26 -7.79 -10.59
N LEU A 131 -9.56 -7.50 -10.45
CA LEU A 131 -10.19 -7.15 -9.17
C LEU A 131 -10.07 -8.36 -8.23
N VAL A 132 -9.23 -8.25 -7.19
CA VAL A 132 -9.41 -9.07 -5.99
C VAL A 132 -10.48 -8.36 -5.18
N GLN A 133 -11.74 -8.80 -5.28
CA GLN A 133 -12.78 -8.37 -4.34
C GLN A 133 -12.93 -9.43 -3.25
N LYS A 134 -12.94 -8.94 -2.01
CA LYS A 134 -13.54 -9.64 -0.88
C LYS A 134 -15.02 -9.29 -0.83
#